data_AF-E4X7T0-F1
#
_entry.id   AF-E4X7T0-F1
#
_cell.length_a   1.000
_cell.length_b   1.000
_cell.length_c   1.000
_cell.angle_alpha   90.00
_cell.angle_beta   90.00
_cell.angle_gamma   90.00
#
_symmetry.space_group_name_H-M   'P 1'
#
loop_
_entity.id
_entity.type
_entity.pdbx_description
1 polymer ?
#
loop_
_entity_poly.entity_id
_entity_poly.type
_entity_poly.pdbx_seq_one_letter_code
_entity_poly.pdbx_strand_id
1 'polypeptide(L)'
;MAIELSRIALVPREVGCAKSQHASALGGLAHRHSLFTTQNLRENKNRTLKMKIFTSFLAAAYAKSVMHQSDVKRALTGQWISDMTGSPRHRRADIDGEAGFRPLAAMMLYLQDFGAAETNPQSVASFESELDDLELKMTNYGCYCWIQGTADGVIGGGKTKDMVDHHCKELYRCYKCVLNDYSANYTDVAYTVDFTEDDSGNRALECSNNVKQDSENVCECDKRFAENIARAEEDCSANKPDDEMFGSHCMAEEFRTLNGGGSFNPQTSCDKQFHGHDKENCCGFYPNRYPYDKNFSECCRSNTFLDATMIQNFSVMPAGTCSGRGGEVVENESGDPHAYFVVGDSN
;
A
#
# COMPACT_ATOMS: atom_id res chain seq x y z
N MET A 1 26.38 20.80 50.96
CA MET A 1 26.28 20.05 49.69
C MET A 1 25.23 20.75 48.84
N ALA A 2 25.68 21.57 47.90
CA ALA A 2 24.83 22.22 46.91
C ALA A 2 24.89 21.36 45.64
N ILE A 3 23.74 20.98 45.11
CA ILE A 3 23.63 20.27 43.83
C ILE A 3 23.17 21.29 42.80
N GLU A 4 24.02 21.48 41.81
CA GLU A 4 23.90 22.43 40.71
C GLU A 4 23.03 21.80 39.61
N LEU A 5 21.92 22.46 39.26
CA LEU A 5 21.03 22.05 38.17
C LEU A 5 21.42 22.78 36.89
N SER A 6 22.09 22.07 35.99
CA SER A 6 22.40 22.54 34.64
C SER A 6 21.15 22.54 33.76
N ARG A 7 20.74 23.73 33.30
CA ARG A 7 19.72 23.93 32.28
C ARG A 7 20.29 23.58 30.90
N ILE A 8 19.71 22.60 30.21
CA ILE A 8 19.93 22.35 28.79
C ILE A 8 18.93 23.22 28.02
N ALA A 9 19.44 24.14 27.20
CA ALA A 9 18.65 24.97 26.30
C ALA A 9 18.32 24.17 25.03
N LEU A 10 17.03 24.08 24.69
CA LEU A 10 16.56 23.55 23.41
C LEU A 10 16.68 24.64 22.34
N VAL A 11 17.32 24.29 21.23
CA VAL A 11 17.45 25.12 20.02
C VAL A 11 16.26 24.82 19.10
N PRO A 12 15.54 25.83 18.58
CA PRO A 12 14.48 25.59 17.60
C PRO A 12 15.05 25.17 16.24
N ARG A 13 14.49 24.10 15.66
CA ARG A 13 14.72 23.67 14.26
C ARG A 13 13.99 24.64 13.32
N GLU A 14 14.74 25.42 12.55
CA GLU A 14 14.19 26.12 11.38
C GLU A 14 14.11 25.15 10.19
N VAL A 15 12.90 24.90 9.70
CA VAL A 15 12.66 24.16 8.45
C VAL A 15 12.75 25.14 7.29
N GLY A 16 13.90 25.16 6.62
CA GLY A 16 14.13 25.94 5.41
C GLY A 16 13.61 25.21 4.17
N CYS A 17 12.40 25.56 3.71
CA CYS A 17 11.91 25.18 2.39
C CYS A 17 12.61 26.02 1.30
N ALA A 18 13.48 25.39 0.51
CA ALA A 18 14.16 26.02 -0.62
C ALA A 18 13.18 26.22 -1.79
N LYS A 19 12.79 27.48 -2.05
CA LYS A 19 12.08 27.89 -3.27
C LYS A 19 13.04 27.90 -4.46
N SER A 20 12.85 26.96 -5.38
CA SER A 20 13.45 27.01 -6.72
C SER A 20 12.69 28.01 -7.59
N GLN A 21 13.39 29.06 -8.02
CA GLN A 21 12.95 30.00 -9.04
C GLN A 21 13.40 29.47 -10.40
N HIS A 22 12.47 29.13 -11.29
CA HIS A 22 12.78 28.97 -12.70
C HIS A 22 11.93 29.88 -13.58
N ALA A 23 12.66 30.60 -14.42
CA ALA A 23 12.25 31.73 -15.23
C ALA A 23 11.38 31.33 -16.43
N SER A 24 10.40 32.20 -16.70
CA SER A 24 9.61 32.26 -17.91
C SER A 24 10.47 32.50 -19.15
N ALA A 25 10.27 31.71 -20.20
CA ALA A 25 10.66 32.06 -21.56
C ALA A 25 9.46 31.89 -22.50
N LEU A 26 9.02 33.03 -23.05
CA LEU A 26 7.98 33.18 -24.07
C LEU A 26 8.53 32.88 -25.47
N GLY A 27 7.71 32.20 -26.27
CA GLY A 27 7.82 32.07 -27.73
C GLY A 27 6.93 30.91 -28.16
N GLY A 28 5.97 30.99 -29.07
CA GLY A 28 5.73 31.93 -30.16
C GLY A 28 5.40 31.09 -31.41
N LEU A 29 4.13 31.13 -31.82
CA LEU A 29 3.56 30.76 -33.14
C LEU A 29 3.92 29.41 -33.80
N ALA A 30 2.89 28.62 -34.16
CA ALA A 30 2.36 28.62 -35.54
C ALA A 30 1.31 27.50 -35.76
N HIS A 31 0.22 27.89 -36.41
CA HIS A 31 -0.81 27.05 -37.03
C HIS A 31 -0.25 25.96 -37.96
N ARG A 32 -0.92 24.80 -37.99
CA ARG A 32 -1.33 24.16 -39.26
C ARG A 32 -2.52 23.23 -39.08
N HIS A 33 -3.61 23.61 -39.72
CA HIS A 33 -4.73 22.74 -40.08
C HIS A 33 -4.25 21.61 -41.00
N SER A 34 -4.74 20.39 -40.80
CA SER A 34 -4.90 19.43 -41.89
C SER A 34 -6.16 18.59 -41.68
N LEU A 35 -7.12 18.84 -42.55
CA LEU A 35 -8.32 18.05 -42.81
C LEU A 35 -7.91 16.72 -43.44
N PHE A 36 -8.43 15.58 -42.96
CA PHE A 36 -8.64 14.41 -43.82
C PHE A 36 -9.87 13.60 -43.37
N THR A 37 -10.96 13.87 -44.09
CA THR A 37 -11.77 12.89 -44.84
C THR A 37 -12.40 11.71 -44.09
N THR A 38 -13.67 11.90 -43.74
CA THR A 38 -14.69 10.84 -43.65
C THR A 38 -14.95 10.21 -45.02
N GLN A 39 -14.80 8.88 -45.14
CA GLN A 39 -15.48 8.10 -46.17
C GLN A 39 -16.22 6.90 -45.58
N ASN A 40 -17.49 6.86 -45.97
CA ASN A 40 -18.53 5.87 -45.74
C ASN A 40 -18.26 4.53 -46.43
N LEU A 41 -19.17 3.59 -46.13
CA LEU A 41 -19.51 2.32 -46.81
C LEU A 41 -18.83 1.10 -46.14
N ARG A 42 -19.54 0.03 -45.76
CA ARG A 42 -20.69 -0.58 -46.43
C ARG A 42 -21.33 -1.61 -45.49
N GLU A 43 -22.67 -1.61 -45.43
CA GLU A 43 -23.48 -2.73 -44.96
C GLU A 43 -23.18 -4.01 -45.77
N ASN A 44 -23.17 -5.16 -45.10
CA ASN A 44 -23.59 -6.41 -45.73
C ASN A 44 -24.09 -7.45 -44.71
N LYS A 45 -25.42 -7.51 -44.62
CA LYS A 45 -26.25 -8.68 -44.99
C LYS A 45 -26.03 -10.01 -44.23
N ASN A 46 -27.01 -10.25 -43.33
CA ASN A 46 -27.75 -11.49 -43.11
C ASN A 46 -27.01 -12.83 -43.23
N ARG A 47 -26.75 -13.43 -42.06
CA ARG A 47 -26.90 -14.89 -41.87
C ARG A 47 -27.63 -15.17 -40.55
N THR A 48 -28.92 -15.43 -40.67
CA THR A 48 -29.74 -16.08 -39.65
C THR A 48 -29.29 -17.53 -39.47
N LEU A 49 -28.45 -17.77 -38.46
CA LEU A 49 -28.20 -19.10 -37.93
C LEU A 49 -28.94 -19.19 -36.58
N LYS A 50 -30.01 -20.00 -36.53
CA LYS A 50 -30.71 -20.35 -35.29
C LYS A 50 -29.77 -21.19 -34.42
N MET A 51 -28.97 -20.54 -33.59
CA MET A 51 -28.17 -21.17 -32.55
C MET A 51 -29.06 -21.34 -31.31
N LYS A 52 -29.22 -22.59 -30.86
CA LYS A 52 -29.90 -22.90 -29.60
C LYS A 52 -29.06 -22.30 -28.47
N ILE A 53 -29.61 -21.28 -27.82
CA ILE A 53 -29.04 -20.65 -26.64
C ILE A 53 -29.21 -21.64 -25.49
N PHE A 54 -28.17 -22.43 -25.19
CA PHE A 54 -27.95 -22.92 -23.84
C PHE A 54 -27.35 -21.75 -23.06
N THR A 55 -28.20 -20.99 -22.37
CA THR A 55 -27.78 -20.07 -21.31
C THR A 55 -27.25 -20.91 -20.16
N SER A 56 -26.02 -21.38 -20.28
CA SER A 56 -25.20 -21.70 -19.13
C SER A 56 -24.76 -20.37 -18.55
N PHE A 57 -25.53 -19.86 -17.58
CA PHE A 57 -25.03 -18.82 -16.67
C PHE A 57 -23.97 -19.44 -15.76
N LEU A 58 -22.81 -19.79 -16.33
CA LEU A 58 -21.58 -19.71 -15.58
C LEU A 58 -21.30 -18.22 -15.48
N ALA A 59 -21.74 -17.61 -14.38
CA ALA A 59 -21.11 -16.40 -13.92
C ALA A 59 -19.64 -16.77 -13.73
N ALA A 60 -18.82 -16.49 -14.75
CA ALA A 60 -17.39 -16.42 -14.58
C ALA A 60 -17.17 -15.33 -13.55
N ALA A 61 -17.07 -15.71 -12.28
CA ALA A 61 -16.43 -14.89 -11.28
C ALA A 61 -15.00 -14.71 -11.79
N TYR A 62 -14.79 -13.66 -12.57
CA TYR A 62 -13.45 -13.16 -12.81
C TYR A 62 -12.94 -12.77 -11.43
N ALA A 63 -12.11 -13.64 -10.84
CA ALA A 63 -11.41 -13.34 -9.60
C ALA A 63 -10.68 -12.01 -9.84
N LYS A 64 -11.06 -10.97 -9.09
CA LYS A 64 -10.33 -9.71 -9.10
C LYS A 64 -8.89 -10.03 -8.73
N SER A 65 -7.96 -9.75 -9.62
CA SER A 65 -6.55 -10.10 -9.43
C SER A 65 -5.81 -9.14 -8.50
N VAL A 66 -6.42 -7.98 -8.19
CA VAL A 66 -5.90 -6.93 -7.32
C VAL A 66 -7.03 -6.23 -6.59
N MET A 67 -6.77 -5.83 -5.34
CA MET A 67 -7.71 -5.10 -4.48
C MET A 67 -7.67 -3.63 -4.88
N HIS A 68 -8.79 -3.10 -5.34
CA HIS A 68 -8.90 -1.67 -5.63
C HIS A 68 -9.15 -0.90 -4.35
N GLN A 69 -8.68 0.34 -4.29
CA GLN A 69 -8.88 1.16 -3.10
C GLN A 69 -10.36 1.51 -2.87
N SER A 70 -11.15 1.53 -3.95
CA SER A 70 -12.61 1.63 -3.91
C SER A 70 -13.34 0.38 -3.42
N ASP A 71 -12.64 -0.73 -3.26
CA ASP A 71 -13.22 -1.97 -2.72
C ASP A 71 -13.13 -2.03 -1.18
N VAL A 72 -12.46 -1.06 -0.53
CA VAL A 72 -12.21 -1.05 0.91
C VAL A 72 -12.76 0.21 1.57
N LYS A 73 -13.72 0.03 2.48
CA LYS A 73 -14.27 1.12 3.30
C LYS A 73 -13.48 1.23 4.60
N ARG A 74 -12.91 2.41 4.86
CA ARG A 74 -12.09 2.68 6.04
C ARG A 74 -12.81 3.67 6.94
N ALA A 75 -12.89 3.36 8.23
CA ALA A 75 -13.40 4.26 9.25
C ALA A 75 -12.26 4.61 10.22
N LEU A 76 -12.02 5.90 10.45
CA LEU A 76 -10.98 6.37 11.35
C LEU A 76 -11.60 6.83 12.68
N THR A 77 -11.04 6.34 13.78
CA THR A 77 -11.45 6.70 15.15
C THR A 77 -10.28 7.22 15.97
N GLY A 78 -10.59 7.74 17.17
CA GLY A 78 -9.59 8.30 18.07
C GLY A 78 -9.76 9.81 18.27
N GLN A 79 -9.09 10.31 19.32
CA GLN A 79 -9.16 11.72 19.69
C GLN A 79 -8.51 12.61 18.62
N TRP A 80 -7.36 12.20 18.09
CA TRP A 80 -6.65 12.95 17.04
C TRP A 80 -7.51 13.17 15.80
N ILE A 81 -8.19 12.13 15.31
CA ILE A 81 -9.14 12.25 14.19
C ILE A 81 -10.26 13.23 14.53
N SER A 82 -10.80 13.15 15.74
CA SER A 82 -11.87 14.04 16.19
C SER A 82 -11.42 15.51 16.25
N ASP A 83 -10.17 15.76 16.63
CA ASP A 83 -9.59 17.10 16.69
C ASP A 83 -9.29 17.66 15.29
N MET A 84 -8.76 16.83 14.38
CA MET A 84 -8.47 17.24 13.00
C MET A 84 -9.73 17.45 12.17
N THR A 85 -10.80 16.70 12.45
CA THR A 85 -12.06 16.75 11.68
C THR A 85 -13.19 17.52 12.38
N GLY A 86 -13.03 17.91 13.64
CA GLY A 86 -14.08 18.49 14.49
C GLY A 86 -14.52 19.92 14.14
N SER A 87 -13.91 20.55 13.13
CA SER A 87 -14.35 21.85 12.61
C SER A 87 -15.62 21.69 11.74
N PRO A 88 -16.63 22.58 11.83
CA PRO A 88 -17.86 22.52 11.01
C PRO A 88 -17.65 22.56 9.49
N ARG A 89 -16.40 22.73 9.03
CA ARG A 89 -16.00 22.82 7.62
C ARG A 89 -15.55 21.49 7.02
N HIS A 90 -15.25 20.47 7.83
CA HIS A 90 -14.77 19.18 7.35
C HIS A 90 -15.86 18.14 7.53
N ARG A 91 -16.28 17.51 6.43
CA ARG A 91 -17.19 16.37 6.57
C ARG A 91 -16.31 15.17 6.85
N ARG A 92 -16.57 14.52 7.98
CA ARG A 92 -15.98 13.22 8.30
C ARG A 92 -16.05 12.27 7.11
N ALA A 93 -17.13 12.31 6.32
CA ALA A 93 -17.34 11.54 5.09
C ALA A 93 -16.28 11.74 3.97
N ASP A 94 -15.51 12.83 4.01
CA ASP A 94 -14.48 13.14 3.00
C ASP A 94 -13.12 12.51 3.37
N ILE A 95 -12.95 12.08 4.63
CA ILE A 95 -11.74 11.42 5.15
C ILE A 95 -12.07 9.97 5.58
N ASP A 96 -13.19 9.78 6.27
CA ASP A 96 -13.87 8.50 6.50
C ASP A 96 -14.75 8.18 5.27
N GLY A 97 -14.36 7.25 4.41
CA GLY A 97 -15.34 6.57 3.55
C GLY A 97 -15.02 6.28 2.09
N GLU A 98 -15.60 5.14 1.69
CA GLU A 98 -15.85 4.52 0.38
C GLU A 98 -14.71 4.26 -0.60
N ALA A 99 -13.75 5.15 -0.80
CA ALA A 99 -12.67 4.93 -1.77
C ALA A 99 -11.55 5.97 -1.66
N GLY A 100 -10.31 5.56 -1.89
CA GLY A 100 -9.19 6.48 -2.16
C GLY A 100 -8.12 6.55 -1.07
N PHE A 101 -7.11 7.40 -1.32
CA PHE A 101 -5.84 7.43 -0.60
C PHE A 101 -5.87 8.20 0.73
N ARG A 102 -6.81 9.12 0.90
CA ARG A 102 -6.90 10.00 2.08
C ARG A 102 -6.84 9.29 3.43
N PRO A 103 -7.52 8.14 3.66
CA PRO A 103 -7.39 7.43 4.93
C PRO A 103 -5.97 6.94 5.21
N LEU A 104 -5.26 6.47 4.18
CA LEU A 104 -3.85 6.06 4.30
C LEU A 104 -2.96 7.28 4.56
N ALA A 105 -3.21 8.40 3.87
CA ALA A 105 -2.50 9.66 4.14
C ALA A 105 -2.71 10.13 5.59
N ALA A 106 -3.92 10.01 6.14
CA ALA A 106 -4.20 10.35 7.53
C ALA A 106 -3.42 9.47 8.52
N MET A 107 -3.35 8.15 8.25
CA MET A 107 -2.51 7.23 9.03
C MET A 107 -1.02 7.64 9.00
N MET A 108 -0.50 8.02 7.82
CA MET A 108 0.89 8.47 7.67
C MET A 108 1.15 9.76 8.44
N LEU A 109 0.32 10.80 8.24
CA LEU A 109 0.48 12.09 8.94
C LEU A 109 0.44 11.90 10.45
N TYR A 110 -0.46 11.07 10.95
CA TYR A 110 -0.54 10.80 12.37
C TYR A 110 0.77 10.23 12.92
N LEU A 111 1.33 9.23 12.25
CA LEU A 111 2.59 8.59 12.62
C LEU A 111 3.83 9.47 12.39
N GLN A 112 3.69 10.57 11.65
CA GLN A 112 4.72 11.60 11.44
C GLN A 112 4.61 12.77 12.43
N ASP A 113 3.95 12.56 13.56
CA ASP A 113 3.70 13.56 14.60
C ASP A 113 2.92 14.80 14.14
N PHE A 114 2.18 14.71 13.03
CA PHE A 114 1.37 15.83 12.56
C PHE A 114 0.35 16.24 13.64
N GLY A 115 0.38 17.52 14.00
CA GLY A 115 -0.52 18.09 15.00
C GLY A 115 -0.24 17.69 16.45
N ALA A 116 0.94 17.14 16.78
CA ALA A 116 1.33 16.85 18.17
C ALA A 116 1.52 18.11 19.03
N ALA A 117 1.78 19.27 18.42
CA ALA A 117 1.78 20.55 19.12
C ALA A 117 0.34 20.99 19.41
N GLU A 118 -0.09 20.87 20.67
CA GLU A 118 -1.41 21.24 21.21
C GLU A 118 -2.08 22.39 20.43
N THR A 119 -2.96 22.03 19.50
CA THR A 119 -3.91 22.93 18.84
C THR A 119 -3.32 24.22 18.26
N ASN A 120 -2.28 24.17 17.42
CA ASN A 120 -2.08 25.30 16.50
C ASN A 120 -3.28 25.31 15.52
N PRO A 121 -4.16 26.32 15.50
CA PRO A 121 -5.29 26.35 14.57
C PRO A 121 -4.85 26.28 13.10
N GLN A 122 -3.59 26.64 12.81
CA GLN A 122 -3.00 26.50 11.48
C GLN A 122 -2.76 25.05 11.07
N SER A 123 -2.46 24.11 11.98
CA SER A 123 -2.29 22.70 11.60
C SER A 123 -3.61 22.07 11.19
N VAL A 124 -4.70 22.37 11.91
CA VAL A 124 -6.05 21.94 11.52
C VAL A 124 -6.45 22.58 10.19
N ALA A 125 -6.09 23.84 9.97
CA ALA A 125 -6.37 24.53 8.71
C ALA A 125 -5.55 23.98 7.52
N SER A 126 -4.37 23.39 7.75
CA SER A 126 -3.53 22.80 6.71
C SER A 126 -3.78 21.31 6.48
N PHE A 127 -4.51 20.63 7.36
CA PHE A 127 -4.68 19.18 7.32
C PHE A 127 -5.13 18.64 5.95
N GLU A 128 -6.13 19.25 5.32
CA GLU A 128 -6.58 18.82 3.99
C GLU A 128 -5.51 18.99 2.91
N SER A 129 -4.72 20.06 2.99
CA SER A 129 -3.61 20.31 2.06
C SER A 129 -2.51 19.28 2.24
N GLU A 130 -2.21 18.89 3.48
CA GLU A 130 -1.18 17.88 3.78
C GLU A 130 -1.62 16.49 3.31
N LEU A 131 -2.92 16.16 3.42
CA LEU A 131 -3.48 14.95 2.83
C LEU A 131 -3.34 14.95 1.30
N ASP A 132 -3.64 16.08 0.64
CA ASP A 132 -3.50 16.25 -0.81
C ASP A 132 -2.04 16.14 -1.26
N ASP A 133 -1.13 16.78 -0.53
CA ASP A 133 0.31 16.76 -0.81
C ASP A 133 0.89 15.35 -0.64
N LEU A 134 0.46 14.60 0.38
CA LEU A 134 0.83 13.19 0.52
C LEU A 134 0.24 12.33 -0.59
N GLU A 135 -1.02 12.52 -0.97
CA GLU A 135 -1.61 11.78 -2.09
C GLU A 135 -0.82 12.01 -3.38
N LEU A 136 -0.48 13.27 -3.68
CA LEU A 136 0.33 13.62 -4.83
C LEU A 136 1.74 13.01 -4.75
N LYS A 137 2.37 13.09 -3.58
CA LYS A 137 3.71 12.57 -3.33
C LYS A 137 3.77 11.06 -3.51
N MET A 138 2.80 10.33 -2.95
CA MET A 138 2.82 8.88 -2.84
C MET A 138 2.23 8.16 -4.05
N THR A 139 1.34 8.81 -4.81
CA THR A 139 0.73 8.18 -5.98
C THR A 139 1.55 8.42 -7.25
N ASN A 140 1.28 7.63 -8.29
CA ASN A 140 1.93 7.77 -9.58
C ASN A 140 3.46 7.68 -9.50
N TYR A 141 3.98 6.76 -8.67
CA TYR A 141 5.39 6.68 -8.33
C TYR A 141 5.96 5.27 -8.47
N GLY A 142 7.18 5.17 -8.99
CA GLY A 142 7.95 3.93 -9.02
C GLY A 142 7.23 2.80 -9.78
N CYS A 143 7.36 1.58 -9.26
CA CYS A 143 6.83 0.36 -9.87
C CYS A 143 5.58 -0.20 -9.20
N TYR A 144 5.20 0.31 -8.01
CA TYR A 144 4.09 -0.21 -7.22
C TYR A 144 3.17 0.87 -6.62
N CYS A 145 3.65 2.08 -6.35
CA CYS A 145 2.84 3.10 -5.67
C CYS A 145 1.82 3.75 -6.61
N TRP A 146 0.64 3.13 -6.73
CA TRP A 146 -0.50 3.61 -7.53
C TRP A 146 -0.07 4.14 -8.90
N ILE A 147 0.67 3.31 -9.66
CA ILE A 147 1.32 3.71 -10.92
C ILE A 147 0.36 4.17 -12.03
N GLN A 148 -0.94 3.94 -11.86
CA GLN A 148 -2.02 4.40 -12.76
C GLN A 148 -2.99 5.38 -12.08
N GLY A 149 -2.69 5.80 -10.85
CA GLY A 149 -3.56 6.62 -10.00
C GLY A 149 -4.33 5.79 -8.97
N THR A 150 -5.06 6.49 -8.10
CA THR A 150 -5.74 5.90 -6.92
C THR A 150 -6.91 4.99 -7.28
N ALA A 151 -7.55 5.21 -8.43
CA ALA A 151 -8.69 4.42 -8.90
C ALA A 151 -8.32 2.95 -9.21
N ASP A 152 -7.11 2.69 -9.70
CA ASP A 152 -6.65 1.35 -10.06
C ASP A 152 -6.10 0.56 -8.86
N GLY A 153 -6.01 1.20 -7.69
CA GLY A 153 -5.40 0.61 -6.51
C GLY A 153 -3.89 0.42 -6.64
N VAL A 154 -3.31 -0.34 -5.71
CA VAL A 154 -1.88 -0.65 -5.71
C VAL A 154 -1.66 -1.79 -6.70
N ILE A 155 -1.14 -1.46 -7.88
CA ILE A 155 -0.74 -2.43 -8.91
C ILE A 155 0.75 -2.28 -9.19
N GLY A 156 1.41 -3.36 -9.56
CA GLY A 156 2.83 -3.27 -9.87
C GLY A 156 3.47 -4.58 -10.27
N GLY A 157 4.76 -4.50 -10.60
CA GLY A 157 5.57 -5.66 -10.91
C GLY A 157 7.02 -5.29 -11.13
N GLY A 158 7.92 -6.20 -10.74
CA GLY A 158 9.36 -6.05 -10.92
C GLY A 158 10.12 -5.56 -9.68
N LYS A 159 11.35 -5.07 -9.90
CA LYS A 159 12.22 -4.53 -8.86
C LYS A 159 11.78 -3.13 -8.46
N THR A 160 11.79 -2.85 -7.16
CA THR A 160 11.44 -1.55 -6.58
C THR A 160 12.54 -0.54 -6.84
N LYS A 161 12.18 0.75 -6.91
CA LYS A 161 13.14 1.83 -7.19
C LYS A 161 13.84 2.38 -5.97
N ASP A 162 13.14 2.38 -4.84
CA ASP A 162 13.62 2.84 -3.54
C ASP A 162 12.83 2.18 -2.41
N MET A 163 13.05 2.64 -1.18
CA MET A 163 12.38 2.12 0.01
C MET A 163 10.86 2.39 0.01
N VAL A 164 10.43 3.54 -0.50
CA VAL A 164 8.98 3.87 -0.55
C VAL A 164 8.25 2.96 -1.54
N ASP A 165 8.81 2.78 -2.74
CA ASP A 165 8.30 1.85 -3.74
C ASP A 165 8.34 0.39 -3.24
N HIS A 166 9.33 0.05 -2.40
CA HIS A 166 9.37 -1.21 -1.68
C HIS A 166 8.18 -1.37 -0.73
N HIS A 167 7.86 -0.38 0.09
CA HIS A 167 6.70 -0.46 0.98
C HIS A 167 5.36 -0.53 0.23
N CYS A 168 5.22 0.13 -0.93
CA CYS A 168 4.07 -0.06 -1.81
C CYS A 168 3.99 -1.50 -2.37
N LYS A 169 5.13 -2.11 -2.71
CA LYS A 169 5.18 -3.53 -3.10
C LYS A 169 4.74 -4.47 -1.97
N GLU A 170 5.13 -4.16 -0.73
CA GLU A 170 4.72 -4.93 0.44
C GLU A 170 3.21 -4.81 0.71
N LEU A 171 2.64 -3.61 0.53
CA LEU A 171 1.19 -3.40 0.57
C LEU A 171 0.48 -4.19 -0.53
N TYR A 172 0.94 -4.11 -1.78
CA TYR A 172 0.43 -4.90 -2.91
C TYR A 172 0.40 -6.41 -2.60
N ARG A 173 1.49 -6.93 -2.02
CA ARG A 173 1.61 -8.35 -1.65
C ARG A 173 0.59 -8.73 -0.57
N CYS A 174 0.47 -7.90 0.46
CA CYS A 174 -0.48 -8.10 1.54
C CYS A 174 -1.91 -8.16 0.98
N TYR A 175 -2.28 -7.17 0.17
CA TYR A 175 -3.57 -7.08 -0.50
C TYR A 175 -3.89 -8.27 -1.40
N LYS A 176 -2.89 -8.73 -2.15
CA LYS A 176 -3.03 -9.92 -2.99
C LYS A 176 -3.33 -11.17 -2.17
N CYS A 177 -2.71 -11.30 -1.00
CA CYS A 177 -3.02 -12.41 -0.11
C CYS A 177 -4.40 -12.30 0.51
N VAL A 178 -4.83 -11.10 0.91
CA VAL A 178 -6.20 -10.94 1.45
C VAL A 178 -7.21 -11.38 0.40
N LEU A 179 -7.01 -10.97 -0.86
CA LEU A 179 -7.85 -11.44 -1.95
C LEU A 179 -7.84 -12.94 -2.12
N ASN A 180 -6.66 -13.58 -2.14
CA ASN A 180 -6.58 -15.03 -2.33
C ASN A 180 -7.27 -15.78 -1.18
N ASP A 181 -7.01 -15.38 0.06
CA ASP A 181 -7.51 -16.04 1.27
C ASP A 181 -9.03 -15.84 1.46
N TYR A 182 -9.56 -14.69 1.05
CA TYR A 182 -10.95 -14.29 1.31
C TYR A 182 -11.81 -14.10 0.04
N SER A 183 -11.31 -14.49 -1.14
CA SER A 183 -11.94 -14.26 -2.46
C SER A 183 -13.42 -14.68 -2.54
N ALA A 184 -13.83 -15.71 -1.80
CA ALA A 184 -15.22 -16.17 -1.77
C ALA A 184 -16.19 -15.18 -1.10
N ASN A 185 -15.70 -14.28 -0.24
CA ASN A 185 -16.49 -13.36 0.58
C ASN A 185 -16.21 -11.86 0.27
N TYR A 186 -15.36 -11.59 -0.72
CA TYR A 186 -14.70 -10.30 -0.94
C TYR A 186 -15.56 -9.20 -1.59
N THR A 187 -16.85 -9.10 -1.27
CA THR A 187 -17.73 -8.11 -1.93
C THR A 187 -17.78 -6.75 -1.24
N ASP A 188 -17.44 -6.65 0.05
CA ASP A 188 -17.41 -5.39 0.80
C ASP A 188 -16.50 -5.49 2.03
N VAL A 189 -15.19 -5.18 1.89
CA VAL A 189 -14.31 -5.12 3.06
C VAL A 189 -14.42 -3.75 3.71
N ALA A 190 -14.86 -3.71 4.96
CA ALA A 190 -14.94 -2.50 5.75
C ALA A 190 -14.21 -2.72 7.08
N TYR A 191 -13.32 -1.80 7.46
CA TYR A 191 -12.60 -1.88 8.73
C TYR A 191 -12.54 -0.53 9.45
N THR A 192 -12.33 -0.59 10.75
CA THR A 192 -12.05 0.56 11.62
C THR A 192 -10.61 0.51 12.10
N VAL A 193 -9.93 1.65 12.09
CA VAL A 193 -8.62 1.83 12.73
C VAL A 193 -8.72 2.90 13.81
N ASP A 194 -8.18 2.60 14.99
CA ASP A 194 -8.15 3.54 16.10
C ASP A 194 -6.78 4.22 16.20
N PHE A 195 -6.79 5.54 16.33
CA PHE A 195 -5.60 6.38 16.45
C PHE A 195 -5.36 6.62 17.95
N THR A 196 -4.37 5.92 18.51
CA THR A 196 -4.12 5.88 19.96
C THR A 196 -2.77 6.48 20.29
N GLU A 197 -2.71 7.28 21.35
CA GLU A 197 -1.47 7.86 21.88
C GLU A 197 -1.28 7.39 23.33
N ASP A 198 -0.09 6.90 23.68
CA ASP A 198 0.22 6.49 25.04
C ASP A 198 0.60 7.67 25.95
N ASP A 199 0.77 7.42 27.25
CA ASP A 199 1.14 8.45 28.24
C ASP A 199 2.50 9.12 27.95
N SER A 200 3.35 8.50 27.13
CA SER A 200 4.65 9.04 26.71
C SER A 200 4.54 9.86 25.41
N GLY A 201 3.35 9.98 24.84
CA GLY A 201 3.11 10.63 23.55
C GLY A 201 3.43 9.73 22.35
N ASN A 202 3.67 8.43 22.55
CA ASN A 202 3.93 7.52 21.43
C ASN A 202 2.61 7.21 20.72
N ARG A 203 2.60 7.46 19.41
CA ARG A 203 1.44 7.26 18.54
C ARG A 203 1.43 5.85 17.96
N ALA A 204 0.26 5.24 17.94
CA ALA A 204 0.03 3.90 17.40
C ALA A 204 -1.33 3.81 16.70
N LEU A 205 -1.42 2.88 15.76
CA LEU A 205 -2.66 2.52 15.09
C LEU A 205 -3.14 1.16 15.60
N GLU A 206 -4.42 1.03 15.92
CA GLU A 206 -5.00 -0.20 16.46
C GLU A 206 -6.09 -0.77 15.54
N CYS A 207 -5.92 -2.03 15.14
CA CYS A 207 -6.83 -2.75 14.24
C CYS A 207 -7.68 -3.80 14.95
N SER A 208 -7.47 -4.02 16.25
CA SER A 208 -8.12 -5.07 17.05
C SER A 208 -9.63 -4.87 17.26
N ASN A 209 -10.17 -3.70 16.92
CA ASN A 209 -11.61 -3.39 17.00
C ASN A 209 -12.43 -4.00 15.85
N ASN A 210 -11.80 -4.67 14.89
CA ASN A 210 -12.46 -5.26 13.74
C ASN A 210 -13.05 -6.64 14.07
N VAL A 211 -14.35 -6.83 13.80
CA VAL A 211 -15.05 -8.09 14.13
C VAL A 211 -14.72 -9.22 13.15
N LYS A 212 -14.42 -8.89 11.89
CA LYS A 212 -14.12 -9.87 10.87
C LYS A 212 -12.61 -9.94 10.62
N GLN A 213 -12.10 -11.15 10.43
CA GLN A 213 -10.66 -11.38 10.17
C GLN A 213 -10.19 -10.74 8.86
N ASP A 214 -11.01 -10.74 7.80
CA ASP A 214 -10.65 -10.07 6.53
C ASP A 214 -10.50 -8.55 6.74
N SER A 215 -11.43 -7.92 7.47
CA SER A 215 -11.35 -6.51 7.87
C SER A 215 -10.10 -6.21 8.70
N GLU A 216 -9.81 -7.02 9.72
CA GLU A 216 -8.62 -6.85 10.56
C GLU A 216 -7.33 -6.98 9.74
N ASN A 217 -7.22 -7.99 8.88
CA ASN A 217 -6.02 -8.21 8.07
C ASN A 217 -5.77 -7.08 7.06
N VAL A 218 -6.82 -6.52 6.45
CA VAL A 218 -6.67 -5.34 5.59
C VAL A 218 -6.22 -4.12 6.41
N CYS A 219 -6.79 -3.93 7.61
CA CYS A 219 -6.33 -2.89 8.52
C CYS A 219 -4.84 -3.05 8.87
N GLU A 220 -4.40 -4.27 9.19
CA GLU A 220 -3.00 -4.57 9.50
C GLU A 220 -2.07 -4.34 8.29
N CYS A 221 -2.52 -4.65 7.07
CA CYS A 221 -1.79 -4.30 5.85
C CYS A 221 -1.56 -2.78 5.74
N ASP A 222 -2.62 -1.99 5.98
CA ASP A 222 -2.63 -0.53 5.85
C ASP A 222 -1.83 0.14 6.97
N LYS A 223 -1.98 -0.34 8.21
CA LYS A 223 -1.19 0.06 9.38
C LYS A 223 0.29 -0.15 9.13
N ARG A 224 0.72 -1.37 8.75
CA ARG A 224 2.13 -1.67 8.48
C ARG A 224 2.68 -0.76 7.37
N PHE A 225 1.89 -0.52 6.33
CA PHE A 225 2.29 0.39 5.26
C PHE A 225 2.51 1.80 5.79
N ALA A 226 1.57 2.37 6.54
CA ALA A 226 1.69 3.71 7.10
C ALA A 226 2.91 3.84 8.05
N GLU A 227 3.12 2.87 8.93
CA GLU A 227 4.29 2.83 9.82
C GLU A 227 5.62 2.77 9.06
N ASN A 228 5.67 1.95 8.00
CA ASN A 228 6.85 1.84 7.16
C ASN A 228 7.15 3.14 6.39
N ILE A 229 6.11 3.81 5.87
CA ILE A 229 6.29 5.11 5.20
C ILE A 229 6.75 6.18 6.20
N ALA A 230 6.16 6.26 7.39
CA ALA A 230 6.59 7.20 8.42
C ALA A 230 8.07 6.99 8.79
N ARG A 231 8.50 5.73 8.96
CA ARG A 231 9.92 5.39 9.18
C ARG A 231 10.81 5.78 8.01
N ALA A 232 10.41 5.49 6.77
CA ALA A 232 11.20 5.85 5.59
C ALA A 232 11.36 7.37 5.45
N GLU A 233 10.34 8.15 5.77
CA GLU A 233 10.43 9.61 5.77
C GLU A 233 11.30 10.17 6.89
N GLU A 234 11.25 9.58 8.09
CA GLU A 234 12.17 9.90 9.18
C GLU A 234 13.62 9.62 8.76
N ASP A 235 13.88 8.45 8.18
CA ASP A 235 15.19 8.02 7.72
C ASP A 235 15.74 8.94 6.61
N CYS A 236 14.87 9.30 5.66
CA CYS A 236 15.19 10.28 4.61
C CYS A 236 15.55 11.63 5.22
N SER A 237 14.72 12.15 6.14
CA SER A 237 14.94 13.44 6.81
C SER A 237 16.22 13.45 7.66
N ALA A 238 16.58 12.30 8.21
CA ALA A 238 17.80 12.09 8.98
C ALA A 238 19.05 11.85 8.09
N ASN A 239 18.90 11.81 6.76
CA ASN A 239 19.95 11.44 5.80
C ASN A 239 20.62 10.10 6.17
N LYS A 240 19.83 9.11 6.59
CA LYS A 240 20.35 7.76 6.80
C LYS A 240 20.88 7.18 5.49
N PRO A 241 21.94 6.35 5.54
CA PRO A 241 22.46 5.71 4.34
C PRO A 241 21.39 4.83 3.69
N ASP A 242 21.45 4.72 2.37
CA ASP A 242 20.55 3.85 1.60
C ASP A 242 20.60 2.41 2.09
N ASP A 243 19.45 1.72 2.03
CA ASP A 243 19.37 0.30 2.31
C ASP A 243 20.05 -0.50 1.19
N GLU A 244 20.85 -1.50 1.58
CA GLU A 244 21.62 -2.32 0.63
C GLU A 244 20.73 -3.05 -0.38
N MET A 245 19.53 -3.46 0.04
CA MET A 245 18.60 -4.24 -0.76
C MET A 245 17.59 -3.37 -1.52
N PHE A 246 17.06 -2.34 -0.86
CA PHE A 246 15.91 -1.58 -1.33
C PHE A 246 16.24 -0.17 -1.81
N GLY A 247 17.46 0.31 -1.58
CA GLY A 247 17.93 1.61 -2.05
C GLY A 247 17.55 2.76 -1.12
N SER A 248 17.39 3.95 -1.70
CA SER A 248 17.23 5.17 -0.91
C SER A 248 15.96 5.21 -0.08
N HIS A 249 16.03 5.86 1.08
CA HIS A 249 14.85 6.16 1.90
C HIS A 249 14.04 7.35 1.35
N CYS A 250 14.68 8.20 0.53
CA CYS A 250 14.05 9.35 -0.07
C CYS A 250 13.44 9.00 -1.44
N MET A 251 12.25 9.53 -1.69
CA MET A 251 11.64 9.48 -3.03
C MET A 251 12.39 10.42 -3.98
N ALA A 252 12.52 10.00 -5.24
CA ALA A 252 13.25 10.71 -6.28
C ALA A 252 12.33 11.05 -7.47
N GLU A 253 12.34 12.31 -7.90
CA GLU A 253 11.42 12.81 -8.94
C GLU A 253 11.61 12.12 -10.31
N GLU A 254 12.78 11.55 -10.59
CA GLU A 254 13.00 10.75 -11.80
C GLU A 254 12.14 9.47 -11.86
N PHE A 255 11.58 9.01 -10.73
CA PHE A 255 10.67 7.86 -10.67
C PHE A 255 9.19 8.26 -10.64
N ARG A 256 8.88 9.57 -10.76
CA ARG A 256 7.51 10.04 -10.99
C ARG A 256 7.03 9.56 -12.36
N THR A 257 5.90 8.86 -12.36
CA THR A 257 5.35 8.27 -13.58
C THR A 257 4.79 9.32 -14.53
N LEU A 258 4.58 8.95 -15.80
CA LEU A 258 3.93 9.80 -16.81
C LEU A 258 2.58 10.35 -16.34
N ASN A 259 1.78 9.56 -15.62
CA ASN A 259 0.47 9.97 -15.11
C ASN A 259 0.57 10.99 -13.96
N GLY A 260 1.67 10.97 -13.22
CA GLY A 260 2.00 11.95 -12.17
C GLY A 260 2.75 13.17 -12.69
N GLY A 261 2.83 13.37 -14.01
CA GLY A 261 3.55 14.49 -14.61
C GLY A 261 5.07 14.31 -14.73
N GLY A 262 5.60 13.13 -14.42
CA GLY A 262 7.02 12.80 -14.55
C GLY A 262 7.39 12.16 -15.90
N SER A 263 8.56 11.55 -15.96
CA SER A 263 9.09 10.90 -17.17
C SER A 263 9.23 9.38 -17.06
N PHE A 264 8.96 8.82 -15.88
CA PHE A 264 9.10 7.39 -15.63
C PHE A 264 7.96 6.59 -16.28
N ASN A 265 8.31 5.52 -17.00
CA ASN A 265 7.33 4.61 -17.61
C ASN A 265 7.39 3.24 -16.91
N PRO A 266 6.47 2.93 -15.97
CA PRO A 266 6.52 1.69 -15.21
C PRO A 266 6.31 0.43 -16.06
N GLN A 267 5.70 0.56 -17.24
CA GLN A 267 5.43 -0.56 -18.14
C GLN A 267 6.71 -1.06 -18.81
N THR A 268 7.70 -0.20 -19.02
CA THR A 268 8.96 -0.53 -19.68
C THR A 268 10.16 -0.51 -18.74
N SER A 269 10.10 0.24 -17.65
CA SER A 269 11.23 0.50 -16.75
C SER A 269 11.21 -0.35 -15.48
N CYS A 270 10.12 -1.08 -15.23
CA CYS A 270 10.03 -2.04 -14.14
C CYS A 270 10.30 -3.43 -14.69
N ASP A 271 11.41 -4.04 -14.26
CA ASP A 271 11.83 -5.37 -14.71
C ASP A 271 10.85 -6.44 -14.21
N LYS A 272 9.79 -6.69 -14.98
CA LYS A 272 8.85 -7.78 -14.71
C LYS A 272 9.56 -9.09 -15.04
N GLN A 273 10.33 -9.59 -14.08
CA GLN A 273 11.22 -10.73 -14.32
C GLN A 273 10.46 -11.99 -14.75
N PHE A 274 9.14 -12.10 -14.56
CA PHE A 274 8.40 -13.28 -14.94
C PHE A 274 6.93 -12.97 -15.26
N HIS A 275 6.52 -13.22 -16.50
CA HIS A 275 5.12 -13.29 -16.91
C HIS A 275 4.64 -14.73 -16.76
N GLY A 276 3.58 -14.98 -15.99
CA GLY A 276 2.93 -16.29 -15.90
C GLY A 276 3.15 -17.10 -14.62
N HIS A 277 3.48 -16.44 -13.50
CA HIS A 277 3.42 -17.11 -12.19
C HIS A 277 2.06 -16.94 -11.54
N ASP A 278 1.41 -18.05 -11.25
CA ASP A 278 0.15 -18.11 -10.54
C ASP A 278 0.41 -17.93 -9.04
N LYS A 279 0.42 -16.67 -8.61
CA LYS A 279 0.61 -16.27 -7.22
C LYS A 279 -0.70 -16.37 -6.42
N GLU A 280 -1.34 -17.53 -6.50
CA GLU A 280 -2.62 -17.83 -5.84
C GLU A 280 -2.43 -18.33 -4.40
N ASN A 281 -1.20 -18.73 -4.03
CA ASN A 281 -0.90 -19.22 -2.68
C ASN A 281 -0.21 -18.13 -1.87
N CYS A 282 -0.35 -18.18 -0.55
CA CYS A 282 0.18 -17.19 0.37
C CYS A 282 0.86 -17.83 1.57
N CYS A 283 1.93 -17.19 2.06
CA CYS A 283 2.79 -17.70 3.11
C CYS A 283 3.10 -16.63 4.15
N GLY A 284 3.08 -16.98 5.43
CA GLY A 284 3.20 -16.07 6.57
C GLY A 284 1.86 -15.64 7.17
N PHE A 285 1.94 -14.76 8.17
CA PHE A 285 0.80 -14.17 8.86
C PHE A 285 0.68 -12.71 8.51
N TYR A 286 -0.53 -12.17 8.54
CA TYR A 286 -0.72 -10.73 8.36
C TYR A 286 -0.03 -9.94 9.47
N PRO A 287 0.57 -8.79 9.15
CA PRO A 287 0.67 -8.18 7.81
C PRO A 287 1.80 -8.75 6.92
N ASN A 288 2.68 -9.60 7.43
CA ASN A 288 3.83 -10.21 6.74
C ASN A 288 3.49 -11.48 5.94
N ARG A 289 2.41 -11.44 5.17
CA ARG A 289 1.95 -12.54 4.34
C ARG A 289 2.25 -12.29 2.86
N TYR A 290 2.89 -13.25 2.21
CA TYR A 290 3.51 -13.10 0.89
C TYR A 290 2.93 -14.05 -0.15
N PRO A 291 2.51 -13.55 -1.32
CA PRO A 291 1.98 -14.39 -2.37
C PRO A 291 3.13 -15.09 -3.12
N TYR A 292 2.96 -16.38 -3.39
CA TYR A 292 3.94 -17.22 -4.06
C TYR A 292 3.28 -18.19 -5.06
N ASP A 293 4.09 -18.67 -6.00
CA ASP A 293 3.69 -19.69 -6.96
C ASP A 293 4.21 -21.05 -6.51
N LYS A 294 3.30 -21.96 -6.18
CA LYS A 294 3.61 -23.30 -5.64
C LYS A 294 4.43 -24.17 -6.60
N ASN A 295 4.47 -23.83 -7.89
CA ASN A 295 5.28 -24.57 -8.87
C ASN A 295 6.77 -24.21 -8.78
N PHE A 296 7.10 -23.04 -8.24
CA PHE A 296 8.48 -22.53 -8.19
C PHE A 296 8.95 -22.25 -6.76
N SER A 297 8.02 -22.17 -5.81
CA SER A 297 8.29 -21.81 -4.43
C SER A 297 7.40 -22.59 -3.47
N GLU A 298 7.84 -22.68 -2.22
CA GLU A 298 7.12 -23.33 -1.13
C GLU A 298 7.09 -22.42 0.10
N CYS A 299 6.08 -22.59 0.95
CA CYS A 299 6.01 -21.89 2.23
C CYS A 299 6.76 -22.71 3.28
N CYS A 300 7.81 -22.12 3.85
CA CYS A 300 8.70 -22.78 4.77
C CYS A 300 8.51 -22.23 6.19
N ARG A 301 8.09 -23.10 7.11
CA ARG A 301 8.05 -22.84 8.54
C ARG A 301 9.38 -23.21 9.17
N SER A 302 9.99 -22.29 9.89
CA SER A 302 11.17 -22.54 10.73
C SER A 302 10.90 -22.10 12.16
N ASN A 303 11.48 -22.82 13.12
CA ASN A 303 11.35 -22.49 14.53
C ASN A 303 12.64 -21.83 15.01
N THR A 304 12.51 -20.64 15.59
CA THR A 304 13.61 -19.97 16.31
C THR A 304 13.27 -19.88 17.79
N PHE A 305 14.26 -20.00 18.66
CA PHE A 305 14.06 -19.86 20.10
C PHE A 305 14.61 -18.52 20.56
N LEU A 306 13.74 -17.69 21.15
CA LEU A 306 14.10 -16.46 21.85
C LEU A 306 13.68 -16.62 23.31
N ASP A 307 14.65 -16.61 24.24
CA ASP A 307 14.40 -16.75 25.68
C ASP A 307 13.48 -17.92 26.06
N ALA A 308 13.77 -19.11 25.51
CA ALA A 308 12.97 -20.34 25.65
C ALA A 308 11.56 -20.30 25.04
N THR A 309 11.17 -19.18 24.41
CA THR A 309 9.94 -19.08 23.63
C THR A 309 10.21 -19.50 22.19
N MET A 310 9.44 -20.45 21.68
CA MET A 310 9.50 -20.86 20.28
C MET A 310 8.72 -19.87 19.44
N ILE A 311 9.41 -19.20 18.52
CA ILE A 311 8.84 -18.29 17.53
C ILE A 311 8.84 -19.01 16.18
N GLN A 312 7.66 -19.10 15.58
CA GLN A 312 7.51 -19.64 14.23
C GLN A 312 7.75 -18.54 13.20
N ASN A 313 8.69 -18.77 12.29
CA ASN A 313 8.95 -17.90 11.16
C ASN A 313 8.49 -18.57 9.87
N PHE A 314 7.90 -17.80 8.98
CA PHE A 314 7.41 -18.27 7.69
C PHE A 314 8.15 -17.52 6.59
N SER A 315 8.60 -18.25 5.59
CA SER A 315 9.36 -17.68 4.48
C SER A 315 9.01 -18.37 3.17
N VAL A 316 8.90 -17.60 2.10
CA VAL A 316 8.77 -18.15 0.75
C VAL A 316 10.15 -18.55 0.26
N MET A 317 10.30 -19.81 -0.11
CA MET A 317 11.58 -20.40 -0.51
C MET A 317 11.46 -21.05 -1.89
N PRO A 318 12.53 -21.18 -2.68
CA PRO A 318 12.49 -22.00 -3.89
C PRO A 318 12.03 -23.42 -3.56
N ALA A 319 11.19 -24.01 -4.42
CA ALA A 319 10.63 -25.34 -4.18
C ALA A 319 11.73 -26.39 -3.93
N GLY A 320 11.54 -27.23 -2.91
CA GLY A 320 12.47 -28.29 -2.52
C GLY A 320 13.68 -27.85 -1.69
N THR A 321 13.70 -26.64 -1.15
CA THR A 321 14.85 -26.11 -0.39
C THR A 321 14.62 -25.98 1.12
N CYS A 322 13.36 -25.96 1.57
CA CYS A 322 12.96 -25.75 2.94
C CYS A 322 13.49 -26.82 3.88
N SER A 323 13.23 -28.11 3.58
CA SER A 323 13.71 -29.23 4.38
C SER A 323 15.24 -29.27 4.45
N GLY A 324 15.93 -28.92 3.36
CA GLY A 324 17.39 -28.83 3.32
C GLY A 324 17.97 -27.74 4.23
N ARG A 325 17.15 -26.78 4.66
CA ARG A 325 17.52 -25.73 5.62
C ARG A 325 16.97 -25.97 7.02
N GLY A 326 16.45 -27.18 7.29
CA GLY A 326 15.87 -27.54 8.59
C GLY A 326 14.50 -26.94 8.87
N GLY A 327 13.79 -26.47 7.82
CA GLY A 327 12.41 -26.03 7.93
C GLY A 327 11.41 -27.13 7.50
N GLU A 328 10.14 -26.87 7.76
CA GLU A 328 9.01 -27.71 7.36
C GLU A 328 8.23 -27.01 6.26
N VAL A 329 7.92 -27.74 5.18
CA VAL A 329 7.03 -27.22 4.14
C VAL A 329 5.62 -27.24 4.71
N VAL A 330 4.94 -26.10 4.66
CA VAL A 330 3.59 -25.93 5.20
C VAL A 330 2.63 -25.39 4.15
N GLU A 331 1.37 -25.73 4.29
CA GLU A 331 0.26 -25.18 3.51
C GLU A 331 -0.83 -24.67 4.44
N ASN A 332 -1.60 -23.70 3.95
CA ASN A 332 -2.72 -23.13 4.69
C ASN A 332 -3.91 -24.09 4.74
N GLU A 333 -4.56 -24.19 5.90
CA GLU A 333 -5.82 -24.89 6.01
C GLU A 333 -6.91 -24.21 5.17
N SER A 334 -7.78 -25.02 4.56
CA SER A 334 -8.82 -24.48 3.68
C SER A 334 -9.81 -23.62 4.48
N GLY A 335 -9.86 -22.33 4.15
CA GLY A 335 -10.74 -21.36 4.80
C GLY A 335 -10.16 -20.71 6.05
N ASP A 336 -8.93 -21.05 6.46
CA ASP A 336 -8.24 -20.40 7.58
C ASP A 336 -6.81 -19.97 7.17
N PRO A 337 -6.60 -18.69 6.83
CA PRO A 337 -5.27 -18.19 6.45
C PRO A 337 -4.27 -18.10 7.62
N HIS A 338 -4.73 -18.36 8.85
CA HIS A 338 -3.93 -18.35 10.07
C HIS A 338 -3.62 -19.76 10.60
N ALA A 339 -4.13 -20.81 9.94
CA ALA A 339 -3.81 -22.18 10.29
C ALA A 339 -2.95 -22.84 9.19
N TYR A 340 -1.93 -23.60 9.63
CA TYR A 340 -0.97 -24.27 8.76
C TYR A 340 -0.79 -25.73 9.13
N PHE A 341 -0.75 -26.60 8.13
CA PHE A 341 -0.38 -28.02 8.27
C PHE A 341 0.91 -28.33 7.51
N VAL A 342 1.64 -29.37 7.93
CA VAL A 342 2.89 -29.80 7.29
C VAL A 342 2.56 -30.63 6.05
N VAL A 343 3.14 -30.25 4.91
CA VAL A 343 3.01 -30.99 3.65
C VAL A 343 3.90 -32.24 3.73
N GLY A 344 3.28 -33.42 3.67
CA GLY A 344 3.97 -34.71 3.75
C GLY A 344 3.57 -35.56 4.96
N ASP A 345 2.90 -34.97 5.94
CA ASP A 345 2.22 -35.70 7.02
C ASP A 345 0.81 -36.12 6.56
N SER A 346 0.74 -36.90 5.49
CA SER A 346 -0.52 -37.58 5.14
C SER A 346 -0.74 -38.75 6.11
N ASN A 347 -1.57 -38.52 7.13
CA ASN A 347 -2.27 -39.57 7.89
C ASN A 347 -3.31 -40.27 7.01
#